data_AF-A0A264Y3Q1-F1
#
_entry.id   AF-A0A264Y3Q1-F1
#
_cell.length_a   1.000
_cell.length_b   1.000
_cell.length_c   1.000
_cell.angle_alpha   90.00
_cell.angle_beta   90.00
_cell.angle_gamma   90.00
#
_symmetry.space_group_name_H-M   'P 1'
#
loop_
_entity.id
_entity.type
_entity.pdbx_description
1 polymer ?
#
loop_
_entity_poly.entity_id
_entity_poly.type
_entity_poly.pdbx_seq_one_letter_code
_entity_poly.pdbx_strand_id
1 'polypeptide(L)'
;MNKILIQANNLDTVIDVFKYIYMHPCCKRQEVADYCGFSLRQVAYYTNACKYLDLLHDDWTPTELAIDIFENNMAEVKERIYKRIIEDDMIGQVYRYMTDNPDDSPYEMAKSLTMRYFPGLSDAVYCRRSSNIVKWCKKIIQYNNLK
;
A
#
# COMPACT_ATOMS: atom_id res chain seq x y z
N MET A 1 7.37 -11.38 -11.53
CA MET A 1 7.28 -9.98 -11.97
C MET A 1 7.86 -9.11 -10.87
N ASN A 2 8.79 -8.19 -11.15
CA ASN A 2 9.37 -7.35 -10.10
C ASN A 2 8.31 -6.34 -9.63
N LYS A 3 7.90 -6.42 -8.36
CA LYS A 3 6.96 -5.47 -7.76
C LYS A 3 7.51 -4.04 -7.89
N ILE A 4 6.63 -3.05 -8.09
CA ILE A 4 7.05 -1.64 -8.10
C ILE A 4 6.97 -1.12 -6.66
N LEU A 5 8.11 -0.67 -6.12
CA LEU A 5 8.19 -0.11 -4.77
C LEU A 5 7.16 1.01 -4.56
N ILE A 6 6.42 0.92 -3.44
CA ILE A 6 5.24 1.72 -3.16
C ILE A 6 5.53 3.23 -3.17
N GLN A 7 4.68 3.99 -3.86
CA GLN A 7 4.82 5.45 -3.97
C GLN A 7 3.75 6.22 -3.20
N ALA A 8 2.61 5.58 -2.96
CA ALA A 8 1.49 6.14 -2.23
C ALA A 8 1.87 6.40 -0.77
N ASN A 9 1.61 7.62 -0.31
CA ASN A 9 1.94 8.08 1.04
C ASN A 9 0.76 8.00 2.02
N ASN A 10 -0.46 7.80 1.51
CA ASN A 10 -1.69 7.69 2.28
C ASN A 10 -2.33 6.30 2.05
N LEU A 11 -2.40 5.49 3.09
CA LEU A 11 -2.96 4.14 3.01
C LEU A 11 -4.49 4.14 2.87
N ASP A 12 -5.20 5.09 3.48
CA ASP A 12 -6.66 5.19 3.33
C ASP A 12 -7.01 5.46 1.86
N THR A 13 -6.24 6.32 1.20
CA THR A 13 -6.40 6.59 -0.23
C THR A 13 -6.13 5.36 -1.11
N VAL A 14 -5.16 4.50 -0.76
CA VAL A 14 -4.95 3.24 -1.50
C VAL A 14 -6.21 2.39 -1.44
N ILE A 15 -6.83 2.29 -0.25
CA ILE A 15 -8.06 1.54 -0.04
C ILE A 15 -9.22 2.15 -0.82
N ASP A 16 -9.36 3.47 -0.82
CA ASP A 16 -10.43 4.17 -1.55
C ASP A 16 -10.29 4.01 -3.07
N VAL A 17 -9.06 4.12 -3.61
CA VAL A 17 -8.78 3.88 -5.03
C VAL A 17 -9.10 2.43 -5.41
N PHE A 18 -8.68 1.47 -4.59
CA PHE A 18 -8.98 0.06 -4.81
C PHE A 18 -10.49 -0.20 -4.82
N LYS A 19 -11.22 0.31 -3.82
CA LYS A 19 -12.68 0.23 -3.75
C LYS A 19 -13.36 0.84 -4.97
N TYR A 20 -12.90 2.02 -5.38
CA TYR A 20 -13.47 2.69 -6.54
C TYR A 20 -13.31 1.85 -7.81
N ILE A 21 -12.09 1.35 -8.08
CA ILE A 21 -11.81 0.53 -9.27
C ILE A 21 -12.62 -0.76 -9.25
N TYR A 22 -12.71 -1.42 -8.08
CA TYR A 22 -13.50 -2.65 -7.94
C TYR A 22 -14.99 -2.42 -8.24
N MET A 23 -15.57 -1.34 -7.70
CA MET A 23 -16.98 -0.99 -7.88
C MET A 23 -17.30 -0.44 -9.28
N HIS A 24 -16.29 0.01 -10.04
CA HIS A 24 -16.43 0.56 -11.38
C HIS A 24 -15.48 -0.15 -12.36
N PRO A 25 -15.79 -1.41 -12.74
CA PRO A 25 -14.99 -2.12 -13.72
C PRO A 25 -14.80 -1.31 -15.01
N CYS A 26 -13.61 -1.38 -15.60
CA CYS A 26 -13.23 -0.65 -16.80
C CYS A 26 -13.17 0.89 -16.66
N CYS A 27 -13.17 1.43 -15.43
CA CYS A 27 -12.97 2.86 -15.21
C CYS A 27 -11.64 3.34 -15.82
N LYS A 28 -11.64 4.57 -16.31
CA LYS A 28 -10.48 5.24 -16.91
C LYS A 28 -9.67 5.94 -15.84
N ARG A 29 -8.39 6.17 -16.14
CA ARG A 29 -7.47 6.92 -15.26
C ARG A 29 -8.01 8.28 -14.83
N GLN A 30 -8.71 8.96 -15.74
CA GLN A 30 -9.28 10.28 -15.47
C GLN A 30 -10.42 10.19 -14.43
N GLU A 31 -11.25 9.17 -14.49
CA GLU A 31 -12.38 8.99 -13.55
C GLU A 31 -11.86 8.75 -12.12
N VAL A 32 -10.79 7.97 -11.96
CA VAL A 32 -10.12 7.80 -10.65
C VAL A 32 -9.50 9.11 -10.17
N ALA A 33 -8.89 9.89 -11.08
CA ALA A 33 -8.31 11.18 -10.76
C ALA A 33 -9.38 12.16 -10.25
N ASP A 34 -10.50 12.24 -10.96
CA ASP A 34 -11.62 13.13 -10.63
C ASP A 34 -12.27 12.73 -9.30
N TYR A 35 -12.50 11.42 -9.10
CA TYR A 35 -13.05 10.89 -7.84
C TYR A 35 -12.19 11.25 -6.63
N CYS A 36 -10.87 11.15 -6.77
CA CYS A 36 -9.95 11.38 -5.66
C CYS A 36 -9.46 12.83 -5.54
N GLY A 37 -9.76 13.70 -6.51
CA GLY A 37 -9.20 15.06 -6.59
C GLY A 37 -7.68 15.07 -6.86
N PHE A 38 -7.20 14.16 -7.70
CA PHE A 38 -5.77 13.90 -7.95
C PHE A 38 -5.31 14.35 -9.33
N SER A 39 -3.99 14.51 -9.47
CA SER A 39 -3.34 14.45 -10.77
C SER A 39 -3.25 13.01 -11.29
N LEU A 40 -3.18 12.83 -12.61
CA LEU A 40 -2.95 11.50 -13.23
C LEU A 40 -1.67 10.81 -12.73
N ARG A 41 -0.67 11.59 -12.32
CA ARG A 41 0.57 11.08 -11.73
C ARG A 41 0.31 10.40 -10.39
N GLN A 42 -0.55 10.98 -9.55
CA GLN A 42 -0.94 10.37 -8.28
C GLN A 42 -1.78 9.11 -8.49
N VAL A 43 -2.64 9.07 -9.52
CA VAL A 43 -3.36 7.84 -9.89
C VAL A 43 -2.38 6.68 -10.11
N ALA A 44 -1.28 6.91 -10.84
CA ALA A 44 -0.25 5.89 -11.01
C ALA A 44 0.37 5.43 -9.68
N TYR A 45 0.55 6.33 -8.70
CA TYR A 45 1.11 5.98 -7.40
C TYR A 45 0.20 5.06 -6.58
N TYR A 46 -1.10 5.36 -6.56
CA TYR A 46 -2.07 4.58 -5.80
C TYR A 46 -2.44 3.27 -6.50
N THR A 47 -2.56 3.26 -7.83
CA THR A 47 -2.80 2.01 -8.57
C THR A 47 -1.60 1.08 -8.55
N ASN A 48 -0.36 1.60 -8.61
CA ASN A 48 0.83 0.77 -8.41
C ASN A 48 0.91 0.19 -6.98
N ALA A 49 0.41 0.91 -5.98
CA ALA A 49 0.28 0.37 -4.63
C ALA A 49 -0.75 -0.79 -4.56
N CYS A 50 -1.89 -0.66 -5.26
CA CYS A 50 -2.85 -1.76 -5.38
C CYS A 50 -2.23 -2.99 -6.05
N LYS A 51 -1.47 -2.79 -7.12
CA LYS A 51 -0.72 -3.86 -7.81
C LYS A 51 0.35 -4.50 -6.91
N TYR A 52 1.09 -3.69 -6.14
CA TYR A 52 2.11 -4.20 -5.20
C TYR A 52 1.50 -5.17 -4.17
N LEU A 53 0.27 -4.89 -3.74
CA LEU A 53 -0.49 -5.69 -2.78
C LEU A 53 -1.23 -6.86 -3.41
N ASP A 54 -1.03 -7.12 -4.71
CA ASP A 54 -1.71 -8.14 -5.48
C ASP A 54 -3.25 -7.98 -5.47
N LEU A 55 -3.73 -6.72 -5.42
CA LEU A 55 -5.17 -6.40 -5.44
C LEU A 55 -5.68 -6.14 -6.87
N LEU A 56 -4.80 -5.69 -7.77
CA LEU A 56 -5.14 -5.42 -9.16
C LEU A 56 -4.08 -6.01 -10.08
N HIS A 57 -4.53 -6.48 -11.25
CA HIS A 57 -3.67 -6.79 -12.39
C HIS A 57 -3.21 -5.50 -13.10
N ASP A 58 -2.38 -5.65 -14.12
CA ASP A 58 -1.80 -4.51 -14.82
C ASP A 58 -2.80 -3.65 -15.58
N ASP A 59 -3.85 -4.28 -16.08
CA ASP A 59 -5.01 -3.72 -16.76
C ASP A 59 -6.12 -3.23 -15.80
N TRP A 60 -5.85 -3.26 -14.49
CA TRP A 60 -6.77 -2.86 -13.42
C TRP A 60 -7.97 -3.79 -13.22
N THR A 61 -7.93 -5.00 -13.78
CA THR A 61 -8.87 -6.05 -13.37
C THR A 61 -8.54 -6.55 -11.96
N PRO A 62 -9.55 -6.91 -11.14
CA PRO A 62 -9.32 -7.43 -9.80
C PRO A 62 -8.67 -8.82 -9.85
N THR A 63 -7.76 -9.08 -8.92
CA THR A 63 -7.19 -10.42 -8.72
C THR A 63 -8.17 -11.33 -7.96
N GLU A 64 -7.88 -12.63 -7.90
CA GLU A 64 -8.63 -13.56 -7.02
C GLU A 64 -8.63 -13.10 -5.55
N LEU A 65 -7.49 -12.59 -5.06
CA LEU A 65 -7.40 -12.01 -3.72
C LEU A 65 -8.36 -10.82 -3.56
N ALA A 66 -8.46 -9.95 -4.55
CA ALA A 66 -9.35 -8.80 -4.48
C ALA A 66 -10.83 -9.22 -4.48
N ILE A 67 -11.20 -10.16 -5.35
CA ILE A 67 -12.56 -10.72 -5.39
C ILE A 67 -12.90 -11.31 -4.02
N ASP A 68 -12.03 -12.15 -3.48
CA ASP A 68 -12.20 -12.77 -2.17
C ASP A 68 -12.32 -11.72 -1.03
N ILE A 69 -11.53 -10.64 -1.08
CA ILE A 69 -11.62 -9.51 -0.14
C ILE A 69 -13.01 -8.86 -0.16
N PHE A 70 -13.63 -8.72 -1.32
CA PHE A 70 -14.93 -8.04 -1.46
C PHE A 70 -16.13 -8.96 -1.23
N GLU A 71 -16.08 -10.20 -1.69
CA GLU A 71 -17.21 -11.13 -1.62
C GLU A 71 -17.46 -11.64 -0.19
N ASN A 72 -16.43 -11.81 0.62
CA ASN A 72 -16.59 -12.41 1.94
C ASN A 72 -17.09 -11.45 3.03
N ASN A 73 -16.78 -10.14 2.95
CA ASN A 73 -17.40 -9.07 3.75
C ASN A 73 -16.85 -7.69 3.37
N MET A 74 -17.65 -6.83 2.72
CA MET A 74 -17.23 -5.46 2.38
C MET A 74 -16.80 -4.61 3.59
N ALA A 75 -17.33 -4.89 4.78
CA ALA A 75 -16.95 -4.17 6.00
C ALA A 75 -15.50 -4.46 6.42
N GLU A 76 -14.96 -5.62 6.05
CA GLU A 76 -13.62 -6.08 6.45
C GLU A 76 -12.53 -5.72 5.44
N VAL A 77 -12.86 -5.13 4.28
CA VAL A 77 -11.90 -4.79 3.21
C VAL A 77 -10.65 -4.11 3.75
N LYS A 78 -10.81 -3.14 4.66
CA LYS A 78 -9.70 -2.43 5.29
C LYS A 78 -8.79 -3.38 6.08
N GLU A 79 -9.39 -4.22 6.92
CA GLU A 79 -8.67 -5.15 7.80
C GLU A 79 -7.90 -6.20 6.98
N ARG A 80 -8.53 -6.69 5.91
CA ARG A 80 -7.91 -7.65 5.00
C ARG A 80 -6.73 -7.06 4.24
N ILE A 81 -6.84 -5.79 3.80
CA ILE A 81 -5.71 -5.08 3.19
C ILE A 81 -4.59 -4.84 4.20
N TYR A 82 -4.91 -4.49 5.45
CA TYR A 82 -3.90 -4.32 6.50
C TYR A 82 -3.18 -5.63 6.79
N LYS A 83 -3.92 -6.75 6.89
CA LYS A 83 -3.34 -8.08 7.02
C LYS A 83 -2.39 -8.39 5.86
N ARG A 84 -2.80 -8.12 4.62
CA ARG A 84 -1.95 -8.32 3.43
C ARG A 84 -0.64 -7.51 3.50
N ILE A 85 -0.68 -6.29 4.04
CA ILE A 85 0.49 -5.43 4.24
C ILE A 85 1.41 -5.98 5.33
N ILE A 86 0.86 -6.46 6.45
CA ILE A 86 1.63 -7.06 7.55
C ILE A 86 2.31 -8.36 7.10
N GLU A 87 1.67 -9.12 6.22
CA GLU A 87 2.18 -10.37 5.66
C GLU A 87 3.18 -10.17 4.51
N ASP A 88 3.38 -8.94 4.02
CA ASP A 88 4.40 -8.66 3.01
C ASP A 88 5.82 -8.86 3.60
N ASP A 89 6.70 -9.52 2.86
CA ASP A 89 8.02 -9.88 3.37
C ASP A 89 8.83 -8.66 3.85
N MET A 90 8.78 -7.56 3.11
CA MET A 90 9.53 -6.35 3.44
C MET A 90 8.77 -5.47 4.42
N ILE A 91 7.51 -5.14 4.12
CA ILE A 91 6.72 -4.22 4.96
C ILE A 91 6.40 -4.88 6.30
N GLY A 92 6.15 -6.18 6.35
CA GLY A 92 5.94 -6.95 7.56
C GLY A 92 7.13 -6.94 8.51
N GLN A 93 8.36 -6.93 7.99
CA GLN A 93 9.56 -6.72 8.82
C GLN A 93 9.59 -5.31 9.43
N VAL A 94 9.22 -4.28 8.66
CA VAL A 94 9.10 -2.91 9.18
C VAL A 94 8.03 -2.82 10.27
N TYR A 95 6.87 -3.43 10.02
CA TYR A 95 5.77 -3.48 10.98
C TYR A 95 6.20 -4.15 12.28
N ARG A 96 6.81 -5.34 12.23
CA ARG A 96 7.28 -6.07 13.42
C ARG A 96 8.31 -5.28 14.22
N TYR A 97 9.29 -4.67 13.55
CA TYR A 97 10.27 -3.84 14.25
C TYR A 97 9.60 -2.68 15.01
N MET A 98 8.62 -2.02 14.38
CA MET A 98 7.88 -0.92 15.00
C MET A 98 7.01 -1.35 16.18
N THR A 99 6.49 -2.58 16.17
CA THR A 99 5.74 -3.13 17.31
C THR A 99 6.66 -3.57 18.44
N ASP A 100 7.81 -4.15 18.11
CA ASP A 100 8.75 -4.69 19.09
C ASP A 100 9.63 -3.59 19.73
N ASN A 101 9.81 -2.46 19.03
CA ASN A 101 10.65 -1.34 19.46
C ASN A 101 9.89 -0.01 19.31
N PRO A 102 8.84 0.23 20.13
CA PRO A 102 7.95 1.38 19.96
C PRO A 102 8.63 2.75 20.18
N ASP A 103 9.72 2.78 20.95
CA ASP A 103 10.48 4.00 21.25
C ASP A 103 11.60 4.28 20.22
N ASP A 104 11.89 3.33 19.34
CA ASP A 104 12.95 3.46 18.34
C ASP A 104 12.47 4.18 17.07
N SER A 105 13.41 4.83 16.39
CA SER A 105 13.17 5.40 15.05
C SER A 105 13.21 4.30 13.97
N PRO A 106 12.10 4.01 13.26
CA PRO A 106 12.08 2.91 12.29
C PRO A 106 12.65 3.27 10.91
N TYR A 107 13.03 4.54 10.70
CA TYR A 107 13.32 5.05 9.36
C TYR A 107 14.59 4.47 8.73
N GLU A 108 15.67 4.35 9.50
CA GLU A 108 16.93 3.78 8.99
C GLU A 108 16.77 2.29 8.68
N MET A 109 16.15 1.53 9.58
CA MET A 109 15.86 0.12 9.34
C MET A 109 14.97 -0.07 8.10
N ALA A 110 13.87 0.70 7.99
CA ALA A 110 13.00 0.65 6.83
C ALA A 110 13.72 1.03 5.52
N LYS A 111 14.64 2.00 5.58
CA LYS A 111 15.50 2.39 4.45
C LYS A 111 16.43 1.25 4.06
N SER A 112 17.12 0.62 5.01
CA SER A 112 18.00 -0.53 4.76
C SER A 112 17.25 -1.71 4.13
N LEU A 113 16.05 -2.04 4.63
CA LEU A 113 15.21 -3.07 4.00
C LEU A 113 14.80 -2.68 2.58
N THR A 114 14.38 -1.44 2.37
CA THR A 114 14.03 -0.95 1.03
C THR A 114 15.19 -1.09 0.04
N MET A 115 16.41 -0.75 0.46
CA MET A 115 17.63 -0.91 -0.36
C MET A 115 17.94 -2.36 -0.68
N ARG A 116 17.70 -3.27 0.27
CA ARG A 116 17.91 -4.72 0.09
C ARG A 116 16.93 -5.33 -0.90
N TYR A 117 15.64 -5.00 -0.79
CA TYR A 117 14.58 -5.56 -1.64
C TYR A 117 14.50 -4.88 -3.02
N PHE A 118 14.90 -3.61 -3.12
CA PHE A 118 14.81 -2.82 -4.36
C PHE A 118 16.12 -2.09 -4.66
N PRO A 119 17.21 -2.82 -5.00
CA PRO A 119 18.50 -2.20 -5.26
C PRO A 119 18.49 -1.30 -6.52
N GLY A 120 19.40 -0.33 -6.57
CA GLY A 120 19.62 0.54 -7.74
C GLY A 120 18.84 1.86 -7.77
N LEU A 121 18.14 2.24 -6.69
CA LEU A 121 17.49 3.56 -6.58
C LEU A 121 18.43 4.60 -5.97
N SER A 122 18.10 5.89 -6.13
CA SER A 122 18.84 6.97 -5.46
C SER A 122 18.47 7.07 -3.97
N ASP A 123 19.38 7.62 -3.17
CA ASP A 123 19.17 7.82 -1.73
C ASP A 123 17.88 8.58 -1.41
N ALA A 124 17.63 9.67 -2.16
CA ALA A 124 16.41 10.46 -2.04
C ALA A 124 15.13 9.64 -2.32
N VAL A 125 15.19 8.68 -3.24
CA VAL A 125 14.08 7.76 -3.48
C VAL A 125 13.92 6.81 -2.30
N TYR A 126 15.00 6.20 -1.80
CA TYR A 126 14.91 5.31 -0.64
C TYR A 126 14.31 6.02 0.58
N CYS A 127 14.82 7.19 0.95
CA CYS A 127 14.31 7.99 2.07
C CYS A 127 12.82 8.28 1.94
N ARG A 128 12.35 8.66 0.74
CA ARG A 128 10.92 8.94 0.51
C ARG A 128 10.06 7.67 0.61
N ARG A 129 10.54 6.55 0.08
CA ARG A 129 9.77 5.30 -0.01
C ARG A 129 9.71 4.59 1.34
N SER A 130 10.82 4.53 2.07
CA SER A 130 10.85 4.00 3.44
C SER A 130 9.95 4.83 4.37
N SER A 131 9.96 6.16 4.22
CA SER A 131 9.04 7.04 4.97
C SER A 131 7.56 6.73 4.69
N ASN A 132 7.19 6.40 3.44
CA ASN A 132 5.83 5.99 3.12
C ASN A 132 5.47 4.64 3.76
N ILE A 133 6.38 3.65 3.73
CA ILE A 133 6.19 2.35 4.38
C ILE A 133 5.97 2.53 5.88
N VAL A 134 6.80 3.36 6.54
CA VAL A 134 6.64 3.70 7.97
C VAL A 134 5.28 4.34 8.23
N LYS A 135 4.81 5.26 7.37
CA LYS A 135 3.48 5.88 7.52
C LYS A 135 2.35 4.85 7.44
N TRP A 136 2.46 3.87 6.54
CA TRP A 136 1.48 2.78 6.45
C TRP A 136 1.49 1.93 7.72
N CYS A 137 2.68 1.52 8.19
CA CYS A 137 2.80 0.75 9.43
C CYS A 137 2.22 1.51 10.64
N LYS A 138 2.55 2.80 10.79
CA LYS A 138 1.97 3.67 11.84
C LYS A 138 0.44 3.68 11.79
N LYS A 139 -0.14 3.81 10.60
CA LYS A 139 -1.61 3.80 10.43
C LYS A 139 -2.22 2.48 10.90
N ILE A 140 -1.59 1.36 10.55
CA ILE A 140 -2.08 0.02 10.93
C ILE A 140 -1.97 -0.19 12.45
N ILE A 141 -0.84 0.19 13.06
CA ILE A 141 -0.64 0.11 14.52
C ILE A 141 -1.68 0.95 15.25
N GLN A 142 -1.90 2.20 14.82
CA GLN A 142 -2.93 3.08 15.40
C GLN A 142 -4.32 2.46 15.29
N TYR A 143 -4.65 1.86 14.15
CA TYR A 143 -5.93 1.18 13.97
C TYR A 143 -6.10 -0.01 14.92
N ASN A 144 -5.06 -0.81 15.10
CA ASN A 144 -5.10 -1.98 16.00
C ASN A 144 -5.18 -1.59 17.48
N ASN A 145 -4.61 -0.45 17.87
CA ASN A 145 -4.67 0.06 19.26
C ASN A 145 -6.01 0.72 19.62
N LEU A 146 -6.85 1.06 18.64
CA LEU A 146 -8.17 1.69 18.85
C LEU A 146 -9.31 0.66 18.88
N LYS A 147 -9.02 -0.62 18.63
CA LYS A 147 -9.95 -1.73 18.83
C LYS A 147 -9.86 -2.25 20.26
#